data_AF-A0A6N8IKV0-F1
#
_entry.id   AF-A0A6N8IKV0-F1
#
_cell.length_a   1.000
_cell.length_b   1.000
_cell.length_c   1.000
_cell.angle_alpha   90.00
_cell.angle_beta   90.00
_cell.angle_gamma   90.00
#
_symmetry.space_group_name_H-M   'P 1'
#
loop_
_entity.id
_entity.type
_entity.pdbx_description
1 polymer ?
#
loop_
_entity_poly.entity_id
_entity_poly.type
_entity_poly.pdbx_seq_one_letter_code
_entity_poly.pdbx_strand_id
1 'polypeptide(L)'
;MGFLRADFTWGWKALVIAGIALLFGGFAVLMYGEFSPSIGLQGVIDYGIRALGFVAMGTGVVCFVPVILRDPWRSRPRTEEGWRTLRGEAAREAGVIALNLVCYVGAGLVALGALTALGRAPVAAGITMLISLAVLVRYRWHRWKHRCTYDHLKPFGIVLIMLAFGLVAGIIGGMQAADAIADAAEGPSEEACMLNGFKEQRPSGRGAAFNATDLVIDFTTGVGNKHVYVSIKEQDRAVLQQIVDTGGFVRLTYYPRTNVFVRAESSLGWRTTDNTSGAN
;
A
#
# COMPACT_ATOMS: atom_id res chain seq x y z
N MET A 1 -15.71 28.52 -15.78
CA MET A 1 -16.17 27.18 -15.36
C MET A 1 -16.16 26.23 -16.57
N GLY A 2 -15.01 25.64 -16.89
CA GLY A 2 -14.83 24.77 -18.06
C GLY A 2 -14.06 23.50 -17.72
N PHE A 3 -14.44 22.80 -16.65
CA PHE A 3 -13.65 21.70 -16.10
C PHE A 3 -14.05 20.30 -16.62
N LEU A 4 -15.08 20.20 -17.48
CA LEU A 4 -15.55 18.95 -18.08
C LEU A 4 -15.76 19.17 -19.58
N ARG A 5 -15.20 18.29 -20.43
CA ARG A 5 -15.36 18.35 -21.90
C ARG A 5 -16.84 18.53 -22.27
N ALA A 6 -17.11 19.41 -23.24
CA ALA A 6 -18.46 19.76 -23.67
C ALA A 6 -19.27 18.55 -24.18
N ASP A 7 -18.57 17.52 -24.66
CA ASP A 7 -19.15 16.32 -25.31
C ASP A 7 -19.64 15.24 -24.34
N PHE A 8 -19.53 15.47 -23.03
CA PHE A 8 -20.03 14.53 -22.02
C PHE A 8 -21.53 14.66 -21.79
N THR A 9 -22.26 13.53 -21.88
CA THR A 9 -23.64 13.46 -21.39
C THR A 9 -23.67 13.59 -19.86
N TRP A 10 -24.82 13.95 -19.30
CA TRP A 10 -25.00 14.14 -17.85
C TRP A 10 -24.53 12.96 -17.00
N GLY A 11 -24.76 11.72 -17.45
CA GLY A 11 -24.31 10.52 -16.74
C GLY A 11 -22.78 10.40 -16.63
N TRP A 12 -22.03 10.82 -17.65
CA TRP A 12 -20.57 10.81 -17.60
C TRP A 12 -20.02 11.93 -16.71
N LYS A 13 -20.66 13.10 -16.72
CA LYS A 13 -20.30 14.19 -15.81
C LYS A 13 -20.53 13.76 -14.36
N ALA A 14 -21.67 13.12 -14.07
CA ALA A 14 -21.97 12.57 -12.75
C ALA A 14 -20.93 11.52 -12.31
N LEU A 15 -20.54 10.61 -13.20
CA LEU A 15 -19.53 9.59 -12.92
C LEU A 15 -18.13 10.18 -12.66
N VAL A 16 -17.72 11.23 -13.40
CA VAL A 16 -16.46 11.93 -13.13
C VAL A 16 -16.53 12.67 -11.78
N ILE A 17 -17.64 13.36 -11.51
CA ILE A 17 -17.83 14.06 -10.22
C ILE A 17 -17.81 13.06 -9.05
N ALA A 18 -18.50 11.93 -9.18
CA ALA A 18 -18.48 10.87 -8.18
C ALA A 18 -17.07 10.29 -8.00
N GLY A 19 -16.33 10.06 -9.10
CA GLY A 19 -14.94 9.61 -9.05
C GLY A 19 -14.03 10.59 -8.31
N ILE A 20 -14.15 11.90 -8.60
CA ILE A 20 -13.41 12.96 -7.89
C ILE A 20 -13.79 12.98 -6.41
N ALA A 21 -15.09 12.96 -6.09
CA ALA A 21 -15.57 12.99 -4.72
C ALA A 21 -15.08 11.77 -3.92
N LEU A 22 -15.08 10.58 -4.50
CA LEU A 22 -14.55 9.37 -3.88
C LEU A 22 -13.03 9.39 -3.71
N LEU A 23 -12.30 9.96 -4.67
CA LEU A 23 -10.84 10.01 -4.63
C LEU A 23 -10.36 11.01 -3.56
N PHE A 24 -10.89 12.24 -3.57
CA PHE A 24 -10.52 13.26 -2.57
C PHE A 24 -11.18 13.01 -1.21
N GLY A 25 -12.44 12.57 -1.19
CA GLY A 25 -13.13 12.19 0.03
C GLY A 25 -12.48 10.97 0.69
N GLY A 26 -12.15 9.95 -0.10
CA GLY A 26 -11.40 8.77 0.38
C GLY A 26 -10.03 9.13 0.93
N PHE A 27 -9.31 10.05 0.28
CA PHE A 27 -8.04 10.58 0.80
C PHE A 27 -8.21 11.34 2.12
N ALA A 28 -9.24 12.19 2.24
CA ALA A 28 -9.52 12.91 3.48
C ALA A 28 -9.85 11.97 4.64
N VAL A 29 -10.65 10.93 4.38
CA VAL A 29 -10.99 9.87 5.34
C VAL A 29 -9.74 9.07 5.76
N LEU A 30 -8.87 8.77 4.79
CA LEU A 30 -7.56 8.14 5.04
C LEU A 30 -6.70 8.96 6.00
N MET A 31 -6.59 10.26 5.72
CA MET A 31 -5.82 11.19 6.56
C MET A 31 -6.45 11.33 7.94
N TYR A 32 -7.78 11.40 8.04
CA TYR A 32 -8.46 11.43 9.33
C TYR A 32 -8.11 10.20 10.17
N GLY A 33 -8.27 8.99 9.64
CA GLY A 33 -7.90 7.76 10.36
C GLY A 33 -6.40 7.68 10.72
N GLU A 34 -5.53 8.28 9.91
CA GLU A 34 -4.09 8.35 10.18
C GLU A 34 -3.72 9.30 11.32
N PHE A 35 -4.50 10.35 11.57
CA PHE A 35 -4.25 11.27 12.70
C PHE A 35 -5.22 11.06 13.87
N SER A 36 -6.19 10.16 13.75
CA SER A 36 -7.09 9.78 14.84
C SER A 36 -6.44 8.92 15.94
N PRO A 37 -7.02 8.87 17.15
CA PRO A 37 -6.58 8.03 18.26
C PRO A 37 -6.34 6.57 17.86
N SER A 38 -5.32 5.96 18.45
CA SER A 38 -4.84 4.62 18.11
C SER A 38 -5.14 3.56 19.16
N ILE A 39 -5.94 3.90 20.17
CA ILE A 39 -6.12 3.10 21.38
C ILE A 39 -7.59 2.74 21.60
N GLY A 40 -7.83 1.53 22.14
CA GLY A 40 -9.13 1.05 22.54
C GLY A 40 -10.07 0.77 21.37
N LEU A 41 -11.36 0.69 21.66
CA LEU A 41 -12.39 0.51 20.63
C LEU A 41 -12.40 1.65 19.60
N GLN A 42 -12.07 2.87 20.03
CA GLN A 42 -11.95 4.03 19.15
C GLN A 42 -10.81 3.84 18.13
N GLY A 43 -9.66 3.31 18.57
CA GLY A 43 -8.56 2.96 17.66
C GLY A 43 -8.94 1.91 16.60
N VAL A 44 -9.78 0.92 16.95
CA VAL A 44 -10.29 -0.06 15.98
C VAL A 44 -11.24 0.60 14.96
N ILE A 45 -12.11 1.50 15.43
CA ILE A 45 -13.01 2.26 14.55
C ILE A 45 -12.20 3.13 13.58
N ASP A 46 -11.22 3.87 14.10
CA ASP A 46 -10.38 4.76 13.29
C ASP A 46 -9.48 3.98 12.30
N TYR A 47 -9.03 2.79 12.67
CA TYR A 47 -8.38 1.84 11.75
C TYR A 47 -9.33 1.39 10.63
N GLY A 48 -10.58 1.07 10.96
CA GLY A 48 -11.62 0.76 9.97
C GLY A 48 -11.94 1.94 9.05
N ILE A 49 -11.99 3.16 9.57
CA ILE A 49 -12.18 4.39 8.78
C ILE A 49 -11.02 4.57 7.79
N ARG A 50 -9.77 4.39 8.24
CA ARG A 50 -8.58 4.43 7.37
C ARG A 50 -8.70 3.41 6.23
N ALA A 51 -9.13 2.18 6.53
CA ALA A 51 -9.34 1.11 5.58
C ALA A 51 -10.40 1.46 4.52
N LEU A 52 -11.52 2.06 4.94
CA LEU A 52 -12.56 2.56 4.04
C LEU A 52 -12.06 3.66 3.11
N GLY A 53 -11.16 4.53 3.59
CA GLY A 53 -10.52 5.55 2.77
C GLY A 53 -9.72 4.95 1.59
N PHE A 54 -9.00 3.85 1.82
CA PHE A 54 -8.30 3.12 0.74
C PHE A 54 -9.27 2.55 -0.31
N VAL A 55 -10.36 1.92 0.13
CA VAL A 55 -11.39 1.37 -0.77
C VAL A 55 -12.06 2.47 -1.58
N ALA A 56 -12.42 3.58 -0.94
CA ALA A 56 -13.05 4.72 -1.60
C ALA A 56 -12.12 5.35 -2.66
N MET A 57 -10.83 5.52 -2.33
CA MET A 57 -9.85 6.04 -3.27
C MET A 57 -9.64 5.11 -4.47
N GLY A 58 -9.53 3.79 -4.23
CA GLY A 58 -9.43 2.79 -5.30
C GLY A 58 -10.65 2.80 -6.22
N THR A 59 -11.85 2.87 -5.64
CA THR A 59 -13.12 2.96 -6.38
C THR A 59 -13.17 4.25 -7.22
N GLY A 60 -12.77 5.38 -6.64
CA GLY A 60 -12.72 6.67 -7.33
C GLY A 60 -11.81 6.64 -8.56
N VAL A 61 -10.65 5.98 -8.48
CA VAL A 61 -9.74 5.77 -9.62
C VAL A 61 -10.38 4.89 -10.70
N VAL A 62 -11.06 3.81 -10.31
CA VAL A 62 -11.73 2.90 -11.25
C VAL A 62 -12.88 3.60 -12.00
N CYS A 63 -13.56 4.58 -11.40
CA CYS A 63 -14.57 5.38 -12.09
C CYS A 63 -14.02 6.08 -13.35
N PHE A 64 -12.73 6.42 -13.43
CA PHE A 64 -12.16 7.05 -14.62
C PHE A 64 -11.85 6.07 -15.76
N VAL A 65 -11.78 4.77 -15.50
CA VAL A 65 -11.53 3.73 -16.52
C VAL A 65 -12.48 3.82 -17.72
N PRO A 66 -13.82 3.82 -17.53
CA PRO A 66 -14.75 3.90 -18.66
C PRO A 66 -14.67 5.25 -19.40
N VAL A 67 -14.23 6.32 -18.72
CA VAL A 67 -14.02 7.65 -19.33
C VAL A 67 -12.83 7.63 -20.29
N ILE A 68 -11.72 7.00 -19.88
CA ILE A 68 -10.49 6.90 -20.68
C ILE A 68 -10.67 5.92 -21.84
N LEU A 69 -11.40 4.83 -21.64
CA LEU A 69 -11.68 3.85 -22.69
C LEU A 69 -12.70 4.34 -23.73
N ARG A 70 -13.46 5.40 -23.44
CA ARG A 70 -14.52 5.90 -24.34
C ARG A 70 -13.99 6.33 -25.71
N ASP A 71 -12.94 7.14 -25.74
CA ASP A 71 -12.39 7.67 -26.99
C ASP A 71 -11.83 6.53 -27.87
N PRO A 72 -10.97 5.62 -27.36
CA PRO A 72 -10.52 4.43 -28.08
C PRO A 72 -11.66 3.47 -28.48
N TRP A 73 -12.72 3.38 -27.69
CA TRP A 73 -13.84 2.48 -27.96
C TRP A 73 -14.73 3.00 -29.09
N ARG A 74 -14.95 4.32 -29.16
CA ARG A 74 -15.72 4.96 -30.24
C ARG A 74 -14.93 5.05 -31.54
N SER A 75 -13.62 5.20 -31.48
CA SER A 75 -12.75 5.22 -32.66
C SER A 75 -12.44 3.83 -33.21
N ARG A 76 -13.08 2.77 -32.68
CA ARG A 76 -12.87 1.41 -33.18
C ARG A 76 -13.24 1.29 -34.65
N PRO A 77 -12.37 0.68 -35.46
CA PRO A 77 -12.67 0.42 -36.87
C PRO A 77 -13.90 -0.48 -36.97
N ARG A 78 -14.82 -0.12 -37.87
CA ARG A 78 -16.04 -0.89 -38.15
C ARG A 78 -15.85 -1.93 -39.26
N THR A 79 -14.75 -1.84 -40.01
CA THR A 79 -14.41 -2.72 -41.12
C THR A 79 -13.29 -3.69 -40.75
N GLU A 80 -13.28 -4.88 -41.35
CA GLU A 80 -12.23 -5.90 -41.12
C GLU A 80 -10.83 -5.40 -41.48
N GLU A 81 -10.71 -4.59 -42.53
CA GLU A 81 -9.45 -3.98 -42.96
C GLU A 81 -8.90 -3.02 -41.91
N GLY A 82 -9.77 -2.19 -41.31
CA GLY A 82 -9.38 -1.29 -40.22
C GLY A 82 -8.97 -2.05 -38.95
N TRP A 83 -9.54 -3.23 -38.70
CA TRP A 83 -9.08 -4.10 -37.61
C TRP A 83 -7.69 -4.70 -37.87
N ARG A 84 -7.37 -5.05 -39.13
CA ARG A 84 -6.04 -5.57 -39.49
C ARG A 84 -4.96 -4.50 -39.34
N THR A 85 -5.22 -3.27 -39.77
CA THR A 85 -4.28 -2.15 -39.60
C THR A 85 -4.08 -1.81 -38.13
N LEU A 86 -5.16 -1.71 -37.34
CA LEU A 86 -5.09 -1.46 -35.90
C LEU A 86 -4.31 -2.55 -35.15
N ARG A 87 -4.51 -3.83 -35.49
CA ARG A 87 -3.73 -4.93 -34.90
C ARG A 87 -2.27 -4.87 -35.30
N GLY A 88 -1.96 -4.51 -36.54
CA GLY A 88 -0.58 -4.34 -36.99
C GLY A 88 0.14 -3.21 -36.25
N GLU A 89 -0.53 -2.07 -36.07
CA GLU A 89 -0.01 -0.92 -35.33
C GLU A 89 0.12 -1.24 -33.83
N ALA A 90 -0.89 -1.86 -33.22
CA ALA A 90 -0.83 -2.31 -31.83
C ALA A 90 0.26 -3.38 -31.60
N ALA A 91 0.45 -4.32 -32.52
CA ALA A 91 1.52 -5.31 -32.44
C ALA A 91 2.90 -4.66 -32.57
N ARG A 92 3.03 -3.63 -33.43
CA ARG A 92 4.27 -2.85 -33.55
C ARG A 92 4.56 -2.08 -32.26
N GLU A 93 3.58 -1.38 -31.71
CA GLU A 93 3.72 -0.68 -30.43
C GLU A 93 4.05 -1.66 -29.27
N ALA A 94 3.37 -2.80 -29.20
CA ALA A 94 3.64 -3.86 -28.21
C ALA A 94 5.05 -4.46 -28.38
N GLY A 95 5.51 -4.66 -29.62
CA GLY A 95 6.87 -5.09 -29.91
C GLY A 95 7.92 -4.09 -29.43
N VAL A 96 7.67 -2.78 -29.55
CA VAL A 96 8.55 -1.74 -29.00
C VAL A 96 8.51 -1.72 -27.47
N ILE A 97 7.36 -1.97 -26.83
CA ILE A 97 7.26 -2.12 -25.38
C ILE A 97 8.04 -3.34 -24.89
N ALA A 98 7.90 -4.49 -25.56
CA ALA A 98 8.64 -5.70 -25.24
C ALA A 98 10.16 -5.47 -25.40
N LEU A 99 10.56 -4.79 -26.47
CA LEU A 99 11.96 -4.41 -26.69
C LEU A 99 12.47 -3.46 -25.61
N ASN A 100 11.67 -2.46 -25.19
CA ASN A 100 12.01 -1.60 -24.04
C ASN A 100 12.17 -2.42 -22.77
N LEU A 101 11.29 -3.38 -22.51
CA LEU A 101 11.37 -4.24 -21.32
C LEU A 101 12.66 -5.05 -21.33
N VAL A 102 12.97 -5.71 -22.44
CA VAL A 102 14.20 -6.51 -22.58
C VAL A 102 15.45 -5.64 -22.48
N CYS A 103 15.48 -4.49 -23.15
CA CYS A 103 16.66 -3.63 -23.15
C CYS A 103 16.86 -2.90 -21.82
N TYR A 104 15.82 -2.38 -21.17
CA TYR A 104 15.96 -1.65 -19.90
C TYR A 104 15.97 -2.58 -18.70
N VAL A 105 14.96 -3.44 -18.57
CA VAL A 105 14.85 -4.37 -17.42
C VAL A 105 15.91 -5.46 -17.55
N GLY A 106 16.09 -6.04 -18.73
CA GLY A 106 17.11 -7.06 -18.95
C GLY A 106 18.53 -6.55 -18.74
N ALA A 107 18.90 -5.40 -19.33
CA ALA A 107 20.24 -4.83 -19.09
C ALA A 107 20.42 -4.39 -17.63
N GLY A 108 19.37 -3.90 -16.97
CA GLY A 108 19.39 -3.58 -15.54
C GLY A 108 19.65 -4.82 -14.67
N LEU A 109 18.94 -5.92 -14.92
CA LEU A 109 19.14 -7.18 -14.20
C LEU A 109 20.52 -7.78 -14.44
N VAL A 110 21.02 -7.72 -15.67
CA VAL A 110 22.38 -8.18 -16.01
C VAL A 110 23.44 -7.32 -15.34
N ALA A 111 23.27 -5.99 -15.32
CA ALA A 111 24.16 -5.08 -14.60
C ALA A 111 24.13 -5.32 -13.08
N LEU A 112 22.95 -5.60 -12.51
CA LEU A 112 22.80 -5.94 -11.10
C LEU A 112 23.45 -7.29 -10.77
N GLY A 113 23.32 -8.30 -11.64
CA GLY A 113 24.02 -9.57 -11.52
C GLY A 113 25.54 -9.43 -11.66
N ALA A 114 26.01 -8.50 -12.49
CA ALA A 114 27.43 -8.17 -12.59
C ALA A 114 27.93 -7.46 -11.31
N LEU A 115 27.14 -6.56 -10.71
CA LEU A 115 27.44 -5.95 -9.42
C LEU A 115 27.62 -6.98 -8.31
N THR A 116 26.73 -7.97 -8.23
CA THR A 116 26.82 -9.01 -7.19
C THR A 116 28.00 -9.96 -7.42
N ALA A 117 28.43 -10.15 -8.67
CA ALA A 117 29.59 -10.97 -9.03
C ALA A 117 30.95 -10.23 -8.95
N LEU A 118 30.94 -8.91 -8.71
CA LEU A 118 32.13 -8.05 -8.75
C LEU A 118 33.21 -8.50 -7.76
N GLY A 119 32.82 -9.01 -6.59
CA GLY A 119 33.75 -9.52 -5.58
C GLY A 119 34.41 -10.86 -5.92
N ARG A 120 33.86 -11.64 -6.85
CA ARG A 120 34.39 -12.96 -7.25
C ARG A 120 35.12 -12.94 -8.58
N ALA A 121 34.68 -12.13 -9.54
CA ALA A 121 35.26 -12.06 -10.87
C ALA A 121 35.24 -10.62 -11.39
N PRO A 122 36.12 -9.73 -10.90
CA PRO A 122 36.03 -8.28 -11.13
C PRO A 122 36.17 -7.90 -12.60
N VAL A 123 37.04 -8.59 -13.35
CA VAL A 123 37.26 -8.33 -14.79
C VAL A 123 36.04 -8.73 -15.62
N ALA A 124 35.48 -9.92 -15.39
CA ALA A 124 34.30 -10.40 -16.11
C ALA A 124 33.04 -9.58 -15.78
N ALA A 125 32.86 -9.21 -14.51
CA ALA A 125 31.79 -8.33 -14.06
C ALA A 125 31.89 -6.93 -14.71
N GLY A 126 33.08 -6.34 -14.73
CA GLY A 126 33.33 -5.06 -15.38
C GLY A 126 33.03 -5.08 -16.89
N ILE A 127 33.45 -6.13 -17.60
CA ILE A 127 33.13 -6.31 -19.03
C ILE A 127 31.61 -6.44 -19.24
N THR A 128 30.92 -7.21 -18.40
CA THR A 128 29.47 -7.43 -18.50
C THR A 128 28.67 -6.14 -18.27
N MET A 129 29.11 -5.30 -17.34
CA MET A 129 28.55 -3.95 -17.14
C MET A 129 28.75 -3.04 -18.36
N LEU A 130 29.96 -3.01 -18.93
CA LEU A 130 30.25 -2.21 -20.11
C LEU A 130 29.41 -2.64 -21.31
N ILE A 131 29.21 -3.95 -21.50
CA ILE A 131 28.32 -4.50 -22.52
C ILE A 131 26.88 -4.05 -22.28
N SER A 132 26.41 -4.10 -21.03
CA SER A 132 25.05 -3.67 -20.67
C SER A 132 24.83 -2.18 -20.92
N LEU A 133 25.83 -1.34 -20.60
CA LEU A 133 25.81 0.08 -20.89
C LEU A 133 25.84 0.36 -22.40
N ALA A 134 26.67 -0.36 -23.15
CA ALA A 134 26.74 -0.25 -24.60
C ALA A 134 25.42 -0.63 -25.27
N VAL A 135 24.75 -1.68 -24.80
CA VAL A 135 23.41 -2.09 -25.25
C VAL A 135 22.39 -0.97 -24.99
N LEU A 136 22.39 -0.36 -23.81
CA LEU A 136 21.49 0.75 -23.48
C LEU A 136 21.75 2.00 -24.35
N VAL A 137 23.01 2.38 -24.56
CA VAL A 137 23.38 3.54 -25.40
C VAL A 137 23.00 3.29 -26.86
N ARG A 138 23.32 2.11 -27.39
CA ARG A 138 22.94 1.71 -28.75
C ARG A 138 21.42 1.69 -28.92
N TYR A 139 20.70 1.17 -27.94
CA TYR A 139 19.25 1.13 -27.93
C TYR A 139 18.64 2.55 -27.90
N ARG A 140 19.19 3.44 -27.07
CA ARG A 140 18.77 4.84 -27.00
C ARG A 140 19.01 5.58 -28.33
N TRP A 141 20.14 5.32 -28.99
CA TRP A 141 20.40 5.85 -30.33
C TRP A 141 19.40 5.29 -31.35
N HIS A 142 19.20 3.99 -31.38
CA HIS A 142 18.22 3.34 -32.26
C HIS A 142 16.82 3.97 -32.10
N ARG A 143 16.38 4.20 -30.86
CA ARG A 143 15.10 4.84 -30.55
C ARG A 143 15.06 6.31 -30.94
N TRP A 144 16.18 7.02 -30.91
CA TRP A 144 16.24 8.40 -31.40
C TRP A 144 15.99 8.46 -32.92
N LYS A 145 16.51 7.48 -33.66
CA LYS A 145 16.34 7.35 -35.12
C LYS A 145 14.96 6.80 -35.52
N HIS A 146 14.39 5.90 -34.72
CA HIS A 146 13.07 5.30 -34.96
C HIS A 146 12.09 5.71 -33.85
N ARG A 147 11.61 6.96 -33.87
CA ARG A 147 10.59 7.42 -32.93
C ARG A 147 9.26 6.74 -33.25
N CYS A 148 8.71 6.02 -32.28
CA CYS A 148 7.32 5.53 -32.30
C CYS A 148 6.50 6.36 -31.32
N THR A 149 5.37 6.87 -31.77
CA THR A 149 4.32 7.44 -30.91
C THR A 149 3.43 6.28 -30.44
N TYR A 150 3.03 6.30 -29.17
CA TYR A 150 2.11 5.32 -28.60
C TYR A 150 0.72 5.95 -28.54
N ASP A 151 0.00 5.86 -29.64
CA ASP A 151 -1.34 6.46 -29.73
C ASP A 151 -2.41 5.42 -29.38
N HIS A 152 -2.13 4.13 -29.60
CA HIS A 152 -3.12 3.08 -29.39
C HIS A 152 -2.98 2.37 -28.04
N LEU A 153 -1.76 2.03 -27.58
CA LEU A 153 -1.54 1.33 -26.31
C LEU A 153 -1.54 2.24 -25.06
N LYS A 154 -1.29 3.54 -25.21
CA LYS A 154 -1.25 4.49 -24.10
C LYS A 154 -2.53 4.50 -23.24
N PRO A 155 -3.75 4.61 -23.78
CA PRO A 155 -4.96 4.59 -22.97
C PRO A 155 -5.17 3.23 -22.27
N PHE A 156 -4.82 2.12 -22.91
CA PHE A 156 -4.91 0.79 -22.29
C PHE A 156 -3.89 0.62 -21.16
N GLY A 157 -2.67 1.14 -21.31
CA GLY A 157 -1.66 1.13 -20.25
C GLY A 157 -2.09 1.93 -19.02
N ILE A 158 -2.67 3.11 -19.22
CA ILE A 158 -3.21 3.92 -18.11
C ILE A 158 -4.35 3.17 -17.41
N VAL A 159 -5.28 2.58 -18.18
CA VAL A 159 -6.38 1.79 -17.63
C VAL A 159 -5.87 0.60 -16.83
N LEU A 160 -4.86 -0.12 -17.33
CA LEU A 160 -4.26 -1.25 -16.62
C LEU A 160 -3.69 -0.82 -15.27
N ILE A 161 -2.97 0.31 -15.23
CA ILE A 161 -2.42 0.86 -13.98
C ILE A 161 -3.54 1.27 -13.03
N MET A 162 -4.60 1.90 -13.53
CA MET A 162 -5.76 2.31 -12.71
C MET A 162 -6.51 1.11 -12.13
N LEU A 163 -6.70 0.05 -12.93
CA LEU A 163 -7.32 -1.20 -12.48
C LEU A 163 -6.42 -1.92 -11.45
N ALA A 164 -5.12 -1.98 -11.70
CA ALA A 164 -4.17 -2.58 -10.76
C ALA A 164 -4.17 -1.80 -9.42
N PHE A 165 -4.16 -0.48 -9.47
CA PHE A 165 -4.27 0.37 -8.29
C PHE A 165 -5.59 0.15 -7.54
N GLY A 166 -6.72 0.17 -8.26
CA GLY A 166 -8.04 -0.07 -7.67
C GLY A 166 -8.15 -1.45 -7.02
N LEU A 167 -7.58 -2.47 -7.65
CA LEU A 167 -7.55 -3.84 -7.12
C LEU A 167 -6.67 -3.93 -5.87
N VAL A 168 -5.46 -3.37 -5.89
CA VAL A 168 -4.56 -3.39 -4.73
C VAL A 168 -5.15 -2.59 -3.57
N ALA A 169 -5.67 -1.39 -3.82
CA ALA A 169 -6.32 -0.57 -2.81
C ALA A 169 -7.58 -1.24 -2.24
N GLY A 170 -8.36 -1.91 -3.08
CA GLY A 170 -9.54 -2.68 -2.67
C GLY A 170 -9.20 -3.91 -1.83
N ILE A 171 -8.16 -4.67 -2.20
CA ILE A 171 -7.70 -5.83 -1.41
C ILE A 171 -7.17 -5.37 -0.05
N ILE A 172 -6.25 -4.40 -0.05
CA ILE A 172 -5.63 -3.90 1.19
C ILE A 172 -6.69 -3.29 2.10
N GLY A 173 -7.51 -2.37 1.58
CA GLY A 173 -8.57 -1.73 2.36
C GLY A 173 -9.65 -2.72 2.80
N GLY A 174 -9.98 -3.70 1.96
CA GLY A 174 -10.96 -4.75 2.29
C GLY A 174 -10.46 -5.68 3.40
N MET A 175 -9.20 -6.11 3.36
CA MET A 175 -8.59 -6.91 4.44
C MET A 175 -8.56 -6.14 5.75
N GLN A 176 -8.07 -4.88 5.73
CA GLN A 176 -8.02 -4.05 6.94
C GLN A 176 -9.42 -3.78 7.52
N ALA A 177 -10.43 -3.54 6.67
CA ALA A 177 -11.80 -3.35 7.13
C ALA A 177 -12.37 -4.65 7.73
N ALA A 178 -12.08 -5.81 7.13
CA ALA A 178 -12.50 -7.10 7.66
C ALA A 178 -11.86 -7.39 9.02
N ASP A 179 -10.56 -7.08 9.19
CA ASP A 179 -9.86 -7.22 10.46
C ASP A 179 -10.48 -6.32 11.54
N ALA A 180 -10.80 -5.07 11.20
CA ALA A 180 -11.47 -4.13 12.12
C ALA A 180 -12.85 -4.63 12.56
N ILE A 181 -13.65 -5.17 11.63
CA ILE A 181 -14.99 -5.71 11.92
C ILE A 181 -14.89 -6.97 12.77
N ALA A 182 -13.94 -7.86 12.45
CA ALA A 182 -13.72 -9.07 13.22
C ALA A 182 -13.30 -8.75 14.65
N ASP A 183 -12.37 -7.81 14.85
CA ASP A 183 -11.96 -7.38 16.18
C ASP A 183 -13.07 -6.66 16.96
N ALA A 184 -13.93 -5.89 16.27
CA ALA A 184 -15.11 -5.27 16.88
C ALA A 184 -16.17 -6.32 17.32
N ALA A 185 -16.22 -7.49 16.65
CA ALA A 185 -17.15 -8.57 16.95
C ALA A 185 -16.63 -9.57 17.98
N GLU A 186 -15.35 -9.95 17.89
CA GLU A 186 -14.69 -10.92 18.78
C GLU A 186 -14.30 -10.28 20.12
N GLY A 187 -14.05 -8.97 20.14
CA GLY A 187 -13.64 -8.24 21.34
C GLY A 187 -12.14 -8.36 21.63
N PRO A 188 -11.64 -7.65 22.66
CA PRO A 188 -10.23 -7.64 22.98
C PRO A 188 -9.79 -8.96 23.65
N SER A 189 -8.56 -9.39 23.34
CA SER A 189 -7.92 -10.57 23.94
C SER A 189 -6.93 -10.15 25.03
N GLU A 190 -6.82 -10.96 26.08
CA GLU A 190 -5.89 -10.75 27.19
C GLU A 190 -4.79 -11.82 27.22
N GLU A 191 -3.53 -11.41 27.12
CA GLU A 191 -2.39 -12.32 27.16
C GLU A 191 -1.29 -11.86 28.12
N ALA A 192 -0.58 -12.81 28.74
CA ALA A 192 0.58 -12.52 29.57
C ALA A 192 1.84 -12.42 28.71
N CYS A 193 2.42 -11.23 28.68
CA CYS A 193 3.48 -10.85 27.76
C CYS A 193 4.68 -10.26 28.51
N MET A 194 5.89 -10.60 28.05
CA MET A 194 7.12 -9.96 28.48
C MET A 194 7.51 -8.88 27.46
N LEU A 195 7.88 -7.69 27.93
CA LEU A 195 8.38 -6.64 27.06
C LEU A 195 9.73 -7.06 26.47
N ASN A 196 9.83 -7.13 25.15
CA ASN A 196 11.06 -7.51 24.45
C ASN A 196 11.78 -6.31 23.85
N GLY A 197 11.03 -5.35 23.29
CA GLY A 197 11.63 -4.21 22.62
C GLY A 197 10.69 -3.04 22.40
N PHE A 198 11.29 -1.90 22.14
CA PHE A 198 10.60 -0.66 21.80
C PHE A 198 11.27 -0.04 20.57
N LYS A 199 10.46 0.35 19.58
CA LYS A 199 10.93 0.97 18.35
C LYS A 199 10.07 2.17 17.99
N GLU A 200 10.67 3.34 18.06
CA GLU A 200 10.07 4.57 17.53
C GLU A 200 10.27 4.61 16.00
N GLN A 201 9.16 4.60 15.27
CA GLN A 201 9.12 4.80 13.83
C GLN A 201 8.73 6.24 13.53
N ARG A 202 9.76 7.09 13.41
CA ARG A 202 9.59 8.48 13.02
C ARG A 202 9.70 8.62 11.50
N PRO A 203 8.60 8.94 10.79
CA PRO A 203 8.67 9.10 9.35
C PRO A 203 9.55 10.31 8.99
N SER A 204 10.45 10.15 8.02
CA SER A 204 11.40 11.19 7.59
C SER A 204 11.30 11.48 6.09
N GLY A 205 11.73 12.67 5.68
CA GLY A 205 11.69 13.09 4.29
C GLY A 205 10.31 13.53 3.81
N ARG A 206 10.05 13.41 2.50
CA ARG A 206 8.85 13.98 1.83
C ARG A 206 7.53 13.32 2.25
N GLY A 207 7.58 12.11 2.79
CA GLY A 207 6.41 11.37 3.28
C GLY A 207 6.05 11.63 4.75
N ALA A 208 6.85 12.43 5.47
CA ALA A 208 6.64 12.69 6.90
C ALA A 208 5.34 13.45 7.20
N ALA A 209 4.84 14.25 6.27
CA ALA A 209 3.58 14.99 6.45
C ALA A 209 2.33 14.09 6.36
N PHE A 210 2.45 12.86 5.87
CA PHE A 210 1.33 11.97 5.59
C PHE A 210 1.25 10.75 6.51
N ASN A 211 2.20 10.59 7.43
CA ASN A 211 2.23 9.48 8.36
C ASN A 211 2.45 10.01 9.77
N ALA A 212 1.70 9.47 10.73
CA ALA A 212 1.96 9.75 12.13
C ALA A 212 3.27 9.09 12.58
N THR A 213 3.82 9.57 13.70
CA THR A 213 4.93 8.87 14.37
C THR A 213 4.34 7.71 15.16
N ASP A 214 4.78 6.50 14.86
CA ASP A 214 4.31 5.27 15.51
C ASP A 214 5.35 4.77 16.50
N LEU A 215 4.90 4.48 17.72
CA LEU A 215 5.66 3.88 18.80
C LEU A 215 5.30 2.39 18.80
N VAL A 216 6.15 1.57 18.19
CA VAL A 216 5.93 0.13 18.06
C VAL A 216 6.57 -0.59 19.23
N ILE A 217 5.77 -1.32 19.99
CA ILE A 217 6.20 -2.08 21.16
C ILE A 217 6.14 -3.56 20.80
N ASP A 218 7.25 -4.27 21.03
CA ASP A 218 7.36 -5.71 20.82
C ASP A 218 7.26 -6.44 22.16
N PHE A 219 6.30 -7.34 22.23
CA PHE A 219 6.03 -8.20 23.37
C PHE A 219 6.26 -9.66 22.99
N THR A 220 6.91 -10.43 23.85
CA THR A 220 7.05 -11.88 23.70
C THR A 220 6.11 -12.59 24.66
N THR A 221 5.23 -13.42 24.12
CA THR A 221 4.34 -14.28 24.91
C THR A 221 5.13 -15.40 25.59
N GLY A 222 4.82 -15.67 26.87
CA GLY A 222 5.45 -16.75 27.63
C GLY A 222 5.14 -18.16 27.10
N VAL A 223 4.05 -18.31 26.34
CA VAL A 223 3.62 -19.57 25.73
C VAL A 223 3.90 -19.55 24.23
N GLY A 224 5.05 -20.11 23.83
CA GLY A 224 5.36 -20.35 22.41
C GLY A 224 6.23 -19.30 21.71
N ASN A 225 6.81 -18.34 22.45
CA ASN A 225 7.78 -17.37 21.92
C ASN A 225 7.24 -16.57 20.71
N LYS A 226 5.93 -16.28 20.69
CA LYS A 226 5.31 -15.46 19.65
C LYS A 226 5.51 -13.99 19.98
N HIS A 227 5.89 -13.22 18.96
CA HIS A 227 6.00 -11.77 19.03
C HIS A 227 4.64 -11.14 18.75
N VAL A 228 4.19 -10.32 19.69
CA VAL A 228 2.99 -9.48 19.60
C VAL A 228 3.48 -8.05 19.43
N TYR A 229 3.13 -7.45 18.29
CA TYR A 229 3.48 -6.06 17.99
C TYR A 229 2.28 -5.18 18.24
N VAL A 230 2.47 -4.12 19.01
CA VAL A 230 1.43 -3.12 19.24
C VAL A 230 1.94 -1.77 18.75
N SER A 231 1.16 -1.09 17.90
CA SER A 231 1.49 0.25 17.43
C SER A 231 0.67 1.29 18.19
N ILE A 232 1.34 2.26 18.81
CA ILE A 232 0.72 3.39 19.50
C ILE A 232 1.20 4.67 18.83
N LYS A 233 0.30 5.55 18.40
CA LYS A 233 0.69 6.84 17.83
C LYS A 233 1.27 7.77 18.90
N GLU A 234 2.21 8.64 18.52
CA GLU A 234 2.87 9.59 19.42
C GLU A 234 1.87 10.46 20.22
N GLN A 235 0.71 10.78 19.65
CA GLN A 235 -0.33 11.54 20.34
C GLN A 235 -0.91 10.83 21.57
N ASP A 236 -0.87 9.50 21.59
CA ASP A 236 -1.36 8.66 22.69
C ASP A 236 -0.21 8.16 23.59
N ARG A 237 0.97 8.79 23.50
CA ARG A 237 2.19 8.38 24.22
C ARG A 237 2.02 8.28 25.73
N ALA A 238 1.09 9.04 26.33
CA ALA A 238 0.83 8.98 27.77
C ALA A 238 0.50 7.55 28.26
N VAL A 239 -0.07 6.72 27.39
CA VAL A 239 -0.45 5.34 27.73
C VAL A 239 0.76 4.41 27.88
N LEU A 240 1.93 4.77 27.32
CA LEU A 240 3.17 4.03 27.54
C LEU A 240 3.62 4.03 29.00
N GLN A 241 3.21 5.01 29.81
CA GLN A 241 3.53 5.03 31.24
C GLN A 241 3.00 3.77 31.94
N GLN A 242 1.81 3.29 31.58
CA GLN A 242 1.24 2.06 32.14
C GLN A 242 2.13 0.83 31.90
N ILE A 243 2.82 0.79 30.74
CA ILE A 243 3.71 -0.31 30.37
C ILE A 243 5.04 -0.18 31.12
N VAL A 244 5.57 1.03 31.25
CA VAL A 244 6.81 1.32 31.98
C VAL A 244 6.65 1.06 33.48
N ASP A 245 5.53 1.48 34.06
CA ASP A 245 5.22 1.32 35.49
C ASP A 245 5.06 -0.15 35.90
N THR A 246 4.79 -1.02 34.92
CA THR A 246 4.52 -2.45 35.15
C THR A 246 5.79 -3.33 35.22
N GLY A 247 6.98 -2.79 34.92
CA GLY A 247 8.24 -3.48 35.21
C GLY A 247 8.53 -4.73 34.36
N GLY A 248 8.10 -4.76 33.10
CA GLY A 248 8.54 -5.73 32.09
C GLY A 248 7.69 -7.00 31.91
N PHE A 249 6.86 -7.38 32.89
CA PHE A 249 5.89 -8.48 32.77
C PHE A 249 4.45 -7.97 32.86
N VAL A 250 3.80 -7.86 31.70
CA VAL A 250 2.53 -7.15 31.52
C VAL A 250 1.43 -8.13 31.09
N ARG A 251 0.24 -8.00 31.66
CA ARG A 251 -0.98 -8.56 31.08
C ARG A 251 -1.50 -7.56 30.05
N LEU A 252 -1.38 -7.90 28.79
CA LEU A 252 -1.70 -7.04 27.66
C LEU A 252 -3.11 -7.36 27.16
N THR A 253 -3.98 -6.36 27.19
CA THR A 253 -5.30 -6.39 26.54
C THR A 253 -5.19 -5.67 25.21
N TYR A 254 -5.38 -6.40 24.10
CA TYR A 254 -5.25 -5.87 22.74
C TYR A 254 -6.21 -6.54 21.77
N TYR A 255 -6.43 -5.89 20.63
CA TYR A 255 -7.19 -6.46 19.52
C TYR A 255 -6.25 -7.25 18.58
N PRO A 256 -6.44 -8.57 18.42
CA PRO A 256 -5.42 -9.44 17.84
C PRO A 256 -5.20 -9.28 16.33
N ARG A 257 -6.20 -8.82 15.55
CA ARG A 257 -6.05 -8.68 14.09
C ARG A 257 -5.55 -7.29 13.70
N THR A 258 -6.06 -6.26 14.35
CA THR A 258 -5.70 -4.85 14.14
C THR A 258 -4.49 -4.42 14.97
N ASN A 259 -4.07 -5.23 15.95
CA ASN A 259 -2.95 -4.95 16.86
C ASN A 259 -3.11 -3.64 17.66
N VAL A 260 -4.36 -3.25 17.92
CA VAL A 260 -4.70 -2.03 18.67
C VAL A 260 -4.57 -2.28 20.17
N PHE A 261 -3.81 -1.40 20.84
CA PHE A 261 -3.65 -1.42 22.30
C PHE A 261 -4.96 -1.07 23.00
N VAL A 262 -5.31 -1.76 24.09
CA VAL A 262 -6.44 -1.37 24.96
C VAL A 262 -5.96 -1.04 26.36
N ARG A 263 -5.24 -1.96 27.01
CA ARG A 263 -4.76 -1.78 28.39
C ARG A 263 -3.54 -2.66 28.66
N ALA A 264 -2.70 -2.21 29.58
CA ALA A 264 -1.61 -2.97 30.19
C ALA A 264 -1.81 -3.00 31.71
N GLU A 265 -1.82 -4.18 32.32
CA GLU A 265 -1.90 -4.35 33.78
C GLU A 265 -0.73 -5.17 34.31
N SER A 266 -0.35 -4.93 35.57
CA SER A 266 0.74 -5.70 36.19
C SER A 266 0.34 -7.14 36.48
N SER A 267 1.14 -8.08 35.97
CA SER A 267 0.96 -9.50 36.25
C SER A 267 1.24 -9.85 37.72
N LEU A 268 1.97 -9.00 38.45
CA LEU A 268 2.24 -9.16 39.87
C LEU A 268 1.03 -8.91 40.79
N GLY A 269 0.06 -8.08 40.38
CA GLY A 269 -1.13 -7.77 41.20
C GLY A 269 -2.13 -8.91 41.33
N TRP A 270 -2.15 -9.85 40.37
CA TRP A 270 -3.11 -10.97 40.34
C TRP A 270 -2.82 -12.05 41.39
N ARG A 271 -1.54 -12.27 41.75
CA ARG A 271 -1.18 -13.25 42.81
C ARG A 271 -1.69 -12.85 44.20
N THR A 272 -2.08 -11.59 44.38
CA THR A 272 -2.61 -11.09 45.66
C THR A 272 -4.13 -11.17 45.77
N THR A 273 -4.88 -11.25 44.68
CA THR A 273 -6.35 -11.32 44.72
C THR A 273 -6.90 -12.75 44.76
N ASP A 274 -6.14 -13.75 44.30
CA ASP A 274 -6.56 -15.17 44.37
C ASP A 274 -6.29 -15.84 45.73
N ASN A 275 -5.57 -15.18 46.65
CA ASN A 275 -5.18 -15.77 47.94
C ASN A 275 -5.90 -15.19 49.18
N THR A 276 -6.93 -14.33 49.02
CA THR A 276 -7.69 -13.79 50.16
C THR A 276 -9.17 -14.17 50.20
N SER A 277 -9.61 -15.18 49.43
CA SER A 277 -10.97 -15.76 49.56
C SER A 277 -10.99 -17.21 50.06
N GLY A 278 -9.87 -17.70 50.60
CA GLY A 278 -9.76 -19.10 51.06
C GLY A 278 -8.76 -19.31 52.20
N ALA A 279 -8.88 -18.57 53.30
CA ALA A 279 -8.34 -19.00 54.60
C ALA A 279 -8.99 -18.24 55.76
N ASN A 280 -9.80 -18.98 56.51
CA ASN A 280 -10.39 -18.73 57.84
C ASN A 280 -11.54 -17.72 57.97
#